data_AF-A0A5J4Q3X4-F1
#
_entry.id   AF-A0A5J4Q3X4-F1
#
_cell.length_a   1.000
_cell.length_b   1.000
_cell.length_c   1.000
_cell.angle_alpha   90.00
_cell.angle_beta   90.00
_cell.angle_gamma   90.00
#
_symmetry.space_group_name_H-M   'P 1'
#
loop_
_entity.id
_entity.type
_entity.pdbx_description
1 polymer ?
#
loop_
_entity_poly.entity_id
_entity_poly.type
_entity_poly.pdbx_seq_one_letter_code
_entity_poly.pdbx_strand_id
1 'polypeptide(L)'
;MSLHTWFECKVRYDKVMENGMNTKVTEPYLVDALSFTEAEARIIGEITPFISGEFTVADIKRANYSELFTNEQDTADRWFKCRLLFITLDEKSGVEKKTATQIL
;
A
#
# COMPACT_ATOMS: atom_id res chain seq x y z
N MET A 1 10.84 9.90 14.13
CA MET A 1 9.99 10.22 12.96
C MET A 1 9.91 8.95 12.14
N SER A 2 8.72 8.51 11.74
CA SER A 2 8.62 7.45 10.73
C SER A 2 9.35 7.94 9.48
N LEU A 3 10.33 7.18 8.98
CA LEU A 3 11.09 7.57 7.78
C LEU A 3 10.19 7.60 6.53
N HIS A 4 9.05 6.90 6.57
CA HIS A 4 8.10 6.82 5.46
C HIS A 4 6.68 7.16 5.91
N THR A 5 5.92 7.82 5.03
CA THR A 5 4.49 8.06 5.21
C THR A 5 3.76 7.45 4.02
N TRP A 6 3.18 6.27 4.24
CA TRP A 6 2.57 5.49 3.19
C TRP A 6 1.17 5.99 2.81
N PHE A 7 0.90 6.02 1.52
CA PHE A 7 -0.41 6.26 0.93
C PHE A 7 -0.78 5.10 0.02
N GLU A 8 -1.98 4.57 0.19
CA GLU A 8 -2.57 3.63 -0.76
C GLU A 8 -3.38 4.44 -1.79
N CYS A 9 -2.91 4.44 -3.03
CA CYS A 9 -3.55 5.07 -4.18
C CYS A 9 -4.24 4.00 -5.03
N LYS A 10 -5.52 4.16 -5.35
CA LYS A 10 -6.21 3.26 -6.29
C LYS A 10 -6.26 3.90 -7.66
N VAL A 11 -5.70 3.25 -8.66
CA VAL A 11 -5.76 3.72 -10.05
C VAL A 11 -6.74 2.86 -10.83
N ARG A 12 -7.61 3.51 -11.59
CA ARG A 12 -8.60 2.88 -12.44
C ARG A 12 -8.26 3.15 -13.91
N TYR A 13 -8.19 2.10 -14.71
CA TYR A 13 -7.85 2.20 -16.12
C TYR A 13 -8.39 1.02 -16.93
N ASP A 14 -8.36 1.14 -18.26
CA ASP A 14 -8.70 0.06 -19.18
C ASP A 14 -7.47 -0.83 -19.42
N LYS A 15 -7.54 -2.09 -19.00
CA LYS A 15 -6.49 -3.10 -19.20
C LYS A 15 -6.91 -4.04 -20.31
N VAL A 16 -6.02 -4.27 -21.27
CA VAL A 16 -6.18 -5.33 -22.27
C VAL A 16 -5.88 -6.66 -21.59
N MET A 17 -6.89 -7.50 -21.45
CA MET A 17 -6.74 -8.85 -20.91
C MET A 17 -6.04 -9.75 -21.94
N GLU A 18 -5.50 -10.89 -21.51
CA GLU A 18 -4.81 -11.86 -22.39
C GLU A 18 -5.68 -12.35 -23.56
N ASN A 19 -7.01 -12.29 -23.41
CA ASN A 19 -7.99 -12.64 -24.44
C ASN A 19 -8.30 -11.49 -25.42
N GLY A 20 -7.62 -10.35 -25.32
CA GLY A 20 -7.83 -9.17 -26.16
C GLY A 20 -9.03 -8.29 -25.77
N MET A 21 -9.74 -8.59 -24.68
CA MET A 21 -10.86 -7.76 -24.21
C MET A 21 -10.36 -6.62 -23.31
N ASN A 22 -10.81 -5.40 -23.56
CA ASN A 22 -10.58 -4.27 -22.66
C ASN A 22 -11.52 -4.39 -21.45
N THR A 23 -10.93 -4.43 -20.25
CA THR A 23 -11.67 -4.45 -18.98
C THR A 23 -11.23 -3.29 -18.11
N LYS A 24 -12.19 -2.60 -17.49
CA LYS A 24 -11.90 -1.60 -16.46
C LYS A 24 -11.45 -2.31 -15.19
N VAL A 25 -10.19 -2.09 -14.83
CA VAL A 25 -9.61 -2.59 -13.58
C VAL A 25 -9.37 -1.43 -12.62
N THR A 26 -9.37 -1.75 -11.32
CA THR A 26 -8.96 -0.82 -10.26
C THR A 26 -7.86 -1.50 -9.47
N GLU A 27 -6.64 -1.00 -9.58
CA GLU A 27 -5.46 -1.59 -8.92
C GLU A 27 -4.98 -0.68 -7.78
N PRO A 28 -4.73 -1.23 -6.58
CA PRO A 28 -4.16 -0.49 -5.47
C PRO A 28 -2.63 -0.46 -5.56
N TYR A 29 -2.06 0.71 -5.29
CA TYR A 29 -0.62 0.95 -5.24
C TYR A 29 -0.25 1.61 -3.91
N LEU A 30 0.90 1.23 -3.36
CA LEU A 30 1.44 1.89 -2.17
C LEU A 30 2.56 2.83 -2.59
N VAL A 31 2.46 4.10 -2.17
CA VAL A 31 3.47 5.12 -2.44
C VAL A 31 3.91 5.78 -1.14
N ASP A 32 5.21 6.07 -1.04
CA ASP A 32 5.73 6.95 0.01
C ASP A 32 5.62 8.40 -0.44
N ALA A 33 5.05 9.26 0.40
CA ALA A 33 4.87 10.68 0.11
C ALA A 33 4.67 11.47 1.41
N LEU A 34 4.86 12.79 1.39
CA LEU A 34 4.60 13.63 2.55
C LEU A 34 3.14 14.13 2.59
N SER A 35 2.46 14.19 1.44
CA SER A 35 1.11 14.73 1.30
C SER A 35 0.27 14.00 0.24
N PHE A 36 -1.05 14.21 0.26
CA PHE A 36 -1.96 13.64 -0.74
C PHE A 36 -1.63 14.11 -2.17
N THR A 37 -1.27 15.38 -2.34
CA THR A 37 -0.89 15.94 -3.64
C THR A 37 0.40 15.33 -4.17
N GLU A 38 1.39 15.12 -3.29
CA GLU A 38 2.62 14.44 -3.68
C GLU A 38 2.38 12.96 -4.01
N ALA A 39 1.55 12.27 -3.22
CA ALA A 39 1.16 10.89 -3.48
C ALA A 39 0.47 10.76 -4.84
N GLU A 40 -0.42 11.69 -5.18
CA GLU A 40 -1.10 11.76 -6.48
C GLU A 40 -0.12 11.99 -7.63
N ALA A 41 0.76 12.99 -7.52
CA ALA A 41 1.76 13.29 -8.55
C ALA A 41 2.70 12.09 -8.77
N ARG A 42 3.10 11.41 -7.69
CA ARG A 42 3.99 10.25 -7.74
C ARG A 42 3.31 9.08 -8.45
N ILE A 43 2.08 8.71 -8.05
CA ILE A 43 1.41 7.58 -8.69
C ILE A 43 1.11 7.85 -10.17
N ILE A 44 0.74 9.07 -10.52
CA ILE A 44 0.53 9.48 -11.92
C ILE A 44 1.83 9.29 -12.72
N GLY A 45 2.96 9.79 -12.20
CA GLY A 45 4.25 9.68 -12.88
C GLY A 45 4.70 8.23 -13.07
N GLU A 46 4.54 7.39 -12.05
CA GLU A 46 4.93 5.98 -12.09
C GLU A 46 4.06 5.15 -13.03
N ILE A 47 2.74 5.42 -13.10
CA ILE A 47 1.82 4.55 -13.84
C ILE A 47 1.63 4.93 -15.31
N THR A 48 1.82 6.22 -15.64
CA THR A 48 1.71 6.74 -17.01
C THR A 48 2.49 5.91 -18.06
N PRO A 49 3.75 5.47 -17.84
CA PRO A 49 4.47 4.68 -18.83
C PRO A 49 3.90 3.26 -19.03
N PHE A 50 3.11 2.74 -18.09
CA PHE A 50 2.59 1.37 -18.13
C PHE A 50 1.15 1.28 -18.64
N ILE A 51 0.41 2.40 -18.68
CA ILE A 51 -0.97 2.43 -19.15
C ILE A 51 -1.04 3.12 -20.51
N SER A 52 -1.56 2.39 -21.50
CA SER A 52 -1.94 2.97 -22.79
C SER A 52 -3.37 3.49 -22.72
N GLY A 53 -3.56 4.80 -22.63
CA GLY A 53 -4.87 5.45 -22.65
C GLY A 53 -5.16 6.30 -21.40
N GLU A 54 -6.44 6.58 -21.16
CA GLU A 54 -6.88 7.36 -20.01
C GLU A 54 -6.94 6.50 -18.74
N PHE A 55 -6.50 7.09 -17.63
CA PHE A 55 -6.66 6.52 -16.30
C PHE A 55 -7.14 7.58 -15.32
N THR A 56 -7.70 7.15 -14.20
CA THR A 56 -8.10 8.03 -13.11
C THR A 56 -7.58 7.52 -11.78
N VAL A 57 -7.09 8.43 -10.94
CA VAL A 57 -6.81 8.12 -9.53
C VAL A 57 -8.14 8.17 -8.78
N ALA A 58 -8.64 7.00 -8.38
CA ALA A 58 -9.98 6.83 -7.83
C ALA A 58 -10.07 7.09 -6.31
N ASP A 59 -8.96 6.88 -5.60
CA ASP A 59 -8.90 7.00 -4.14
C ASP A 59 -7.44 7.20 -3.71
N ILE A 60 -7.22 8.01 -2.67
CA ILE A 60 -5.92 8.16 -2.01
C ILE A 60 -6.16 8.20 -0.51
N LYS A 61 -5.62 7.23 0.23
CA LYS A 61 -5.75 7.16 1.69
C LYS A 61 -4.39 6.97 2.36
N ARG A 62 -4.24 7.53 3.56
CA ARG A 62 -3.07 7.24 4.40
C ARG A 62 -3.11 5.77 4.84
N ALA A 63 -2.00 5.08 4.63
CA ALA A 63 -1.79 3.72 5.08
C ALA A 63 -0.88 3.74 6.30
N ASN A 64 -1.40 3.31 7.45
CA ASN A 64 -0.61 3.21 8.68
C ASN A 64 0.14 1.89 8.68
N TYR A 65 1.22 1.79 7.91
CA TYR A 65 2.17 0.67 7.96
C TYR A 65 3.45 1.14 8.64
N SER A 66 3.87 0.39 9.65
CA SER A 66 5.12 0.68 10.37
C SER A 66 6.36 0.14 9.64
N GLU A 67 6.19 -0.93 8.88
CA GLU A 67 7.25 -1.65 8.18
C GLU A 67 6.66 -2.41 6.99
N LEU A 68 7.47 -2.56 5.93
CA LEU A 68 7.15 -3.35 4.74
C LEU A 68 8.12 -4.53 4.66
N PHE A 69 7.61 -5.74 4.44
CA PHE A 69 8.40 -6.95 4.27
C PHE A 69 8.37 -7.39 2.81
N THR A 70 9.40 -7.04 2.05
CA THR A 70 9.57 -7.45 0.65
C THR A 70 10.13 -8.86 0.54
N ASN A 71 9.74 -9.57 -0.52
CA ASN A 71 10.34 -10.85 -0.90
C ASN A 71 10.69 -10.80 -2.39
N GLU A 72 11.95 -11.09 -2.73
CA GLU A 72 12.48 -11.01 -4.09
C GLU A 72 12.17 -12.25 -4.95
N GLN A 73 11.55 -13.29 -4.38
CA GLN A 73 11.15 -14.46 -5.15
C GLN A 73 10.03 -14.09 -6.13
N ASP A 74 10.14 -14.52 -7.39
CA ASP A 74 9.13 -14.27 -8.43
C ASP A 74 7.73 -14.81 -8.07
N THR A 75 7.65 -15.81 -7.20
CA THR A 75 6.39 -16.35 -6.69
C THR A 75 5.73 -15.50 -5.60
N ALA A 76 6.41 -14.45 -5.10
CA ALA A 76 5.91 -13.54 -4.07
C ALA A 76 5.16 -12.36 -4.72
N ASP A 77 4.05 -12.65 -5.38
CA ASP A 77 3.23 -11.70 -6.14
C ASP A 77 2.12 -11.01 -5.30
N ARG A 78 2.07 -11.29 -3.99
CA ARG A 78 0.99 -10.84 -3.10
C ARG A 78 1.50 -10.16 -1.84
N TRP A 79 0.81 -9.10 -1.47
CA TRP A 79 1.01 -8.37 -0.22
C TRP A 79 -0.03 -8.77 0.83
N PHE A 80 0.39 -8.87 2.09
CA PHE A 80 -0.46 -9.31 3.18
C PHE A 80 -0.43 -8.32 4.34
N LYS A 81 -1.50 -7.56 4.50
CA LYS A 81 -1.65 -6.68 5.66
C LYS A 81 -1.76 -7.53 6.94
N CYS A 82 -0.80 -7.36 7.85
CA CYS A 82 -0.77 -8.08 9.12
C CYS A 82 -0.84 -7.12 10.31
N ARG A 83 -1.49 -7.57 11.39
CA ARG A 83 -1.54 -6.86 12.67
C ARG A 83 -0.76 -7.65 13.71
N LEU A 84 0.38 -7.11 14.12
CA LEU A 84 1.18 -7.62 15.23
C LEU A 84 0.65 -7.06 16.55
N LEU A 85 0.51 -7.92 17.56
CA LEU A 85 0.20 -7.51 18.93
C LEU A 85 1.36 -7.92 19.82
N PHE A 86 2.09 -6.93 20.32
CA PHE A 86 3.11 -7.12 21.33
C PHE A 86 2.42 -7.09 22.70
N ILE A 87 2.53 -8.18 23.45
CA ILE A 87 2.01 -8.29 24.80
C ILE A 87 3.21 -8.25 25.74
N THR A 88 3.29 -7.22 26.58
CA THR A 88 4.33 -7.08 27.59
C THR A 88 3.68 -7.12 28.97
N LEU A 89 4.32 -7.84 29.89
CA LEU A 89 3.89 -7.90 31.29
C LEU A 89 4.74 -6.93 32.12
N ASP A 90 4.08 -6.06 32.87
CA ASP A 90 4.75 -5.23 33.86
C ASP A 90 5.00 -6.06 35.13
N GLU A 91 6.24 -6.45 35.37
CA GLU A 91 6.62 -7.35 36.48
C GLU A 91 6.29 -6.78 37.89
N LYS A 92 6.11 -5.47 38.02
CA LYS A 92 5.79 -4.83 39.32
C LYS A 92 4.30 -4.79 39.60
N SER A 93 3.48 -4.60 38.56
CA SER A 93 2.03 -4.41 38.70
C SER A 93 1.20 -5.61 38.21
N GLY A 94 1.80 -6.56 37.52
CA GLY A 94 1.12 -7.70 36.90
C GLY A 94 0.19 -7.30 35.73
N VAL A 95 0.24 -6.05 35.29
CA VAL A 95 -0.62 -5.52 34.23
C VAL A 95 -0.04 -5.87 32.86
N GLU A 96 -0.88 -6.45 32.01
CA GLU A 96 -0.55 -6.66 30.60
C GLU A 96 -0.73 -5.36 29.80
N LYS A 97 0.29 -4.97 29.04
CA LYS A 97 0.21 -3.94 28.03
C LYS A 97 0.20 -4.57 26.65
N LYS A 98 -0.75 -4.14 25.82
CA LYS A 98 -0.90 -4.61 24.44
C LYS A 98 -0.61 -3.45 23.50
N THR A 99 0.44 -3.58 22.70
CA THR A 99 0.80 -2.62 21.66
C THR A 99 0.51 -3.24 20.30
N ALA A 100 -0.37 -2.62 19.52
CA ALA A 100 -0.71 -3.10 18.19
C ALA A 100 0.06 -2.32 17.12
N THR A 101 0.64 -3.06 16.18
CA THR A 101 1.42 -2.52 15.06
C THR A 101 0.90 -3.14 13.77
N GLN A 102 0.82 -2.33 12.70
CA GLN A 102 0.43 -2.79 11.37
C GLN A 102 1.69 -2.92 10.50
N ILE A 103 1.82 -4.03 9.79
CA ILE A 103 2.87 -4.29 8.82
C ILE A 103 2.26 -4.75 7.50
N LEU A 104 3.01 -4.66 6.42
CA LEU A 104 2.60 -5.12 5.09
C LEU A 104 3.63 -6.08 4.49
#